data_AF-A0ABD3NN04-F1
#
_entry.id   AF-A0ABD3NN04-F1
#
_cell.length_a   1.000
_cell.length_b   1.000
_cell.length_c   1.000
_cell.angle_alpha   90.00
_cell.angle_beta   90.00
_cell.angle_gamma   90.00
#
_symmetry.space_group_name_H-M   'P 1'
#
loop_
_entity.id
_entity.type
_entity.pdbx_description
1 polymer ?
#
loop_
_entity_poly.entity_id
_entity_poly.type
_entity_poly.pdbx_seq_one_letter_code
_entity_poly.pdbx_strand_id
1 'polypeptide(L)'
;MAQTHLLALLLFSLSYLDAAYSFVAPQSLRNGSIKINREGSALTSSRRSNNDEDKFSPQQRLESVKTGVLGALAGGIAATPFIAFHDIPAYGLASWEFDTDMGAIEAALFAIVYRYCVRKKDNNDMLNMGVIGAFVVVRTLSRVRVPGYCTAAPLDCGDPIGYFDWNMIQQLTLNGLESVALFGAAAAAMEVAYDRKWIGKFPN
;
A
#
# COMPACT_ATOMS: atom_id res chain seq x y z
N MET A 1 3.64 -29.05 16.78
CA MET A 1 3.35 -28.47 15.44
C MET A 1 3.08 -26.96 15.48
N ALA A 2 2.48 -26.38 16.54
CA ALA A 2 2.27 -24.93 16.64
C ALA A 2 3.56 -24.06 16.76
N GLN A 3 4.66 -24.62 17.28
CA GLN A 3 5.88 -23.88 17.60
C GLN A 3 6.73 -23.53 16.37
N THR A 4 6.60 -24.30 15.28
CA THR A 4 7.25 -24.02 13.98
C THR A 4 6.55 -22.92 13.19
N HIS A 5 5.23 -22.74 13.39
CA HIS A 5 4.45 -21.69 12.73
C HIS A 5 4.71 -20.30 13.32
N LEU A 6 4.95 -20.20 14.63
CA LEU A 6 5.34 -18.96 15.29
C LEU A 6 6.74 -18.49 14.82
N LEU A 7 7.66 -19.44 14.62
CA LEU A 7 9.01 -19.15 14.11
C LEU A 7 9.00 -18.68 12.65
N ALA A 8 8.13 -19.23 11.79
CA ALA A 8 8.00 -18.77 10.41
C ALA A 8 7.43 -17.34 10.34
N LEU A 9 6.38 -17.03 11.11
CA LEU A 9 5.83 -15.67 11.24
C LEU A 9 6.86 -14.69 11.81
N LEU A 10 7.63 -15.12 12.82
CA LEU A 10 8.70 -14.30 13.40
C LEU A 10 9.84 -14.07 12.40
N LEU A 11 10.29 -15.08 11.67
CA LEU A 11 11.36 -14.94 10.67
C LEU A 11 10.94 -14.11 9.46
N PHE A 12 9.68 -14.20 9.01
CA PHE A 12 9.13 -13.33 7.98
C PHE A 12 8.99 -11.89 8.49
N SER A 13 8.47 -11.71 9.71
CA SER A 13 8.39 -10.37 10.31
C SER A 13 9.77 -9.76 10.58
N LEU A 14 10.80 -10.56 10.91
CA LEU A 14 12.18 -10.11 11.10
C LEU A 14 12.86 -9.73 9.78
N SER A 15 12.63 -10.47 8.70
CA SER A 15 13.15 -10.10 7.37
C SER A 15 12.45 -8.85 6.83
N TYR A 16 11.15 -8.68 7.09
CA TYR A 16 10.43 -7.43 6.84
C TYR A 16 10.88 -6.28 7.75
N LEU A 17 11.21 -6.54 9.03
CA LEU A 17 11.78 -5.53 9.94
C LEU A 17 13.18 -5.11 9.52
N ASP A 18 14.04 -6.02 9.07
CA ASP A 18 15.39 -5.69 8.57
C ASP A 18 15.31 -4.92 7.25
N ALA A 19 14.38 -5.26 6.35
CA ALA A 19 14.10 -4.48 5.15
C ALA A 19 13.54 -3.09 5.50
N ALA A 20 12.62 -3.00 6.47
CA ALA A 20 12.09 -1.75 6.97
C ALA A 20 13.17 -0.88 7.62
N TYR A 21 14.05 -1.48 8.44
CA TYR A 21 15.10 -0.76 9.17
C TYR A 21 16.23 -0.29 8.24
N SER A 22 16.60 -1.10 7.24
CA SER A 22 17.60 -0.76 6.24
C SER A 22 17.17 0.37 5.30
N PHE A 23 15.85 0.48 5.02
CA PHE A 23 15.33 1.48 4.08
C PHE A 23 14.78 2.76 4.76
N VAL A 24 14.22 2.64 5.98
CA VAL A 24 13.76 3.78 6.81
C VAL A 24 14.93 4.49 7.50
N ALA A 25 16.15 3.92 7.46
CA ALA A 25 17.34 4.63 7.91
C ALA A 25 17.37 6.04 7.30
N PRO A 26 17.41 7.10 8.13
CA PRO A 26 17.34 8.46 7.64
C PRO A 26 18.50 8.68 6.66
N GLN A 27 18.19 8.95 5.39
CA GLN A 27 19.17 9.55 4.46
C GLN A 27 19.45 11.01 4.85
N SER A 28 19.70 11.26 6.14
CA SER A 28 20.22 12.52 6.66
C SER A 28 21.73 12.65 6.43
N LEU A 29 22.41 11.62 5.91
CA LEU A 29 23.86 11.64 5.67
C LEU A 29 24.27 10.95 4.35
N ARG A 30 23.56 11.20 3.24
CA ARG A 30 24.14 10.95 1.90
C ARG A 30 24.16 12.19 1.02
N ASN A 31 24.27 13.37 1.63
CA ASN A 31 24.98 14.50 1.02
C ASN A 31 26.49 14.29 1.13
N GLY A 32 26.98 13.20 0.54
CA GLY A 32 28.39 12.93 0.34
C GLY A 32 28.65 13.06 -1.15
N SER A 33 29.09 14.25 -1.56
CA SER A 33 29.63 14.62 -2.87
C SER A 33 29.96 13.45 -3.80
N ILE A 34 29.08 13.14 -4.75
CA ILE A 34 29.53 12.58 -6.03
C ILE A 34 29.79 13.77 -6.94
N LYS A 35 31.01 14.32 -6.87
CA LYS A 35 31.55 15.16 -7.94
C LYS A 35 31.88 14.23 -9.10
N ILE A 36 30.92 13.99 -9.99
CA ILE A 36 31.25 13.48 -11.32
C ILE A 36 31.90 14.65 -12.05
N ASN A 37 33.23 14.64 -12.07
CA ASN A 37 34.01 15.44 -13.00
C ASN A 37 33.69 14.91 -14.41
N ARG A 38 32.78 15.59 -15.11
CA ARG A 38 32.65 15.48 -16.55
C ARG A 38 32.77 16.88 -17.12
N GLU A 39 34.03 17.25 -17.35
CA GLU A 39 34.37 18.42 -18.14
C GLU A 39 33.74 18.30 -19.53
N GLY A 40 33.18 19.41 -20.01
CA GLY A 40 32.82 19.57 -21.41
C GLY A 40 31.38 19.21 -21.78
N SER A 41 30.42 20.04 -21.38
CA SER A 41 29.52 20.72 -22.34
C SER A 41 28.65 21.72 -21.59
N ALA A 42 28.99 22.99 -21.80
CA ALA A 42 28.31 24.15 -21.27
C ALA A 42 26.89 24.25 -21.83
N LEU A 43 25.93 24.48 -20.93
CA LEU A 43 24.84 25.44 -21.11
C LEU A 43 24.25 25.73 -19.73
N THR A 44 24.83 26.74 -19.10
CA THR A 44 24.16 27.78 -18.32
C THR A 44 22.71 27.46 -17.92
N SER A 45 22.52 26.71 -16.84
CA SER A 45 21.30 26.86 -16.04
C SER A 45 21.64 27.75 -14.85
N SER A 46 21.33 29.02 -15.09
CA SER A 46 21.36 30.09 -14.12
C SER A 46 20.82 29.63 -12.77
N ARG A 47 21.54 29.99 -11.72
CA ARG A 47 21.11 29.99 -10.33
C ARG A 47 19.89 30.92 -10.20
N ARG A 48 18.71 30.43 -10.61
CA ARG A 48 17.44 31.14 -10.48
C ARG A 48 16.74 30.60 -9.26
N SER A 49 16.80 31.36 -8.18
CA SER A 49 15.84 31.30 -7.09
C SER A 49 14.46 31.59 -7.72
N ASN A 50 13.72 30.54 -8.02
CA ASN A 50 12.30 30.58 -8.30
C ASN A 50 11.67 29.48 -7.43
N ASN A 51 10.68 29.87 -6.64
CA ASN A 51 9.91 29.01 -5.74
C ASN A 51 8.93 28.12 -6.51
N ASP A 52 9.42 27.43 -7.54
CA ASP A 52 8.68 26.43 -8.30
C ASP A 52 9.37 25.09 -8.05
N GLU A 53 8.85 24.30 -7.10
CA GLU A 53 9.36 22.95 -6.84
C GLU A 53 9.22 22.12 -8.13
N ASP A 54 10.32 21.83 -8.83
CA ASP A 54 10.32 21.07 -10.10
C ASP A 54 9.52 19.77 -9.98
N LYS A 55 8.29 19.78 -10.51
CA LYS A 55 7.24 18.73 -10.42
C LYS A 55 7.60 17.36 -11.03
N PHE A 56 8.77 17.26 -11.64
CA PHE A 56 9.31 16.04 -12.23
C PHE A 56 10.78 15.79 -11.90
N SER A 57 11.30 16.42 -10.84
CA SER A 57 12.69 16.25 -10.42
C SER A 57 12.98 14.78 -10.03
N PRO A 58 14.21 14.29 -10.23
CA PRO A 58 14.59 12.94 -9.79
C PRO A 58 14.39 12.74 -8.27
N GLN A 59 14.40 13.82 -7.49
CA GLN A 59 14.11 13.81 -6.05
C GLN A 59 12.64 13.42 -5.79
N GLN A 60 11.69 13.97 -6.54
CA GLN A 60 10.28 13.61 -6.37
C GLN A 60 9.98 12.18 -6.79
N ARG A 61 10.70 11.65 -7.79
CA ARG A 61 10.61 10.24 -8.18
C ARG A 61 11.09 9.33 -7.05
N LEU A 62 12.20 9.69 -6.40
CA LEU A 62 12.72 8.95 -5.26
C LEU A 62 11.77 8.99 -4.05
N GLU A 63 11.12 10.14 -3.80
CA GLU A 63 10.09 10.24 -2.77
C GLU A 63 8.89 9.32 -3.06
N SER A 64 8.46 9.21 -4.32
CA SER A 64 7.39 8.27 -4.70
C SER A 64 7.79 6.81 -4.50
N VAL A 65 9.06 6.44 -4.74
CA VAL A 65 9.55 5.09 -4.43
C VAL A 65 9.51 4.84 -2.91
N LYS A 66 9.92 5.82 -2.10
CA LYS A 66 9.86 5.70 -0.64
C LYS A 66 8.43 5.50 -0.13
N THR A 67 7.47 6.22 -0.69
CA THR A 67 6.06 6.02 -0.34
C THR A 67 5.56 4.64 -0.71
N GLY A 68 5.96 4.12 -1.88
CA GLY A 68 5.59 2.77 -2.29
C GLY A 68 6.11 1.72 -1.32
N VAL A 69 7.38 1.81 -0.91
CA VAL A 69 7.97 0.88 0.06
C VAL A 69 7.29 1.00 1.42
N LEU A 70 7.05 2.22 1.92
CA LEU A 70 6.35 2.41 3.19
C LEU A 70 4.94 1.84 3.16
N GLY A 71 4.20 2.08 2.07
CA GLY A 71 2.87 1.52 1.85
C GLY A 71 2.87 0.00 1.83
N ALA A 72 3.80 -0.60 1.08
CA ALA A 72 3.94 -2.06 0.98
C ALA A 72 4.16 -2.70 2.34
N LEU A 73 5.08 -2.14 3.14
CA LEU A 73 5.41 -2.67 4.46
C LEU A 73 4.27 -2.46 5.45
N ALA A 74 3.71 -1.25 5.52
CA ALA A 74 2.64 -0.93 6.46
C ALA A 74 1.36 -1.72 6.15
N GLY A 75 0.93 -1.73 4.89
CA GLY A 75 -0.26 -2.46 4.47
C GLY A 75 -0.06 -3.97 4.52
N GLY A 76 1.11 -4.47 4.09
CA GLY A 76 1.46 -5.89 4.16
C GLY A 76 1.41 -6.41 5.59
N ILE A 77 2.19 -5.83 6.51
CA ILE A 77 2.25 -6.26 7.91
C ILE A 77 0.88 -6.18 8.60
N ALA A 78 0.12 -5.11 8.32
CA ALA A 78 -1.19 -4.93 8.92
C ALA A 78 -2.21 -5.94 8.39
N ALA A 79 -2.15 -6.31 7.11
CA ALA A 79 -3.10 -7.23 6.48
C ALA A 79 -2.75 -8.71 6.72
N THR A 80 -1.47 -9.07 6.81
CA THR A 80 -1.00 -10.46 7.00
C THR A 80 -1.79 -11.27 8.04
N PRO A 81 -2.09 -10.78 9.27
CA PRO A 81 -2.83 -11.57 10.25
C PRO A 81 -4.31 -11.80 9.85
N PHE A 82 -4.93 -10.85 9.16
CA PHE A 82 -6.32 -10.97 8.69
C PHE A 82 -6.42 -11.95 7.50
N ILE A 83 -5.44 -11.90 6.59
CA ILE A 83 -5.31 -12.84 5.48
C ILE A 83 -5.06 -14.25 6.03
N ALA A 84 -4.13 -14.40 6.98
CA ALA A 84 -3.80 -15.67 7.61
C ALA A 84 -5.01 -16.35 8.27
N PHE A 85 -5.87 -15.56 8.91
CA PHE A 85 -7.03 -16.08 9.62
C PHE A 85 -8.03 -16.79 8.69
N HIS A 86 -8.21 -16.30 7.46
CA HIS A 86 -9.21 -16.86 6.54
C HIS A 86 -8.60 -17.76 5.45
N ASP A 87 -7.42 -17.44 4.91
CA ASP A 87 -6.84 -18.18 3.78
C ASP A 87 -6.18 -19.50 4.19
N ILE A 88 -5.52 -19.56 5.34
CA ILE A 88 -4.87 -20.79 5.82
C ILE A 88 -5.89 -21.94 5.97
N PRO A 89 -7.05 -21.76 6.64
CA PRO A 89 -8.03 -22.83 6.76
C PRO A 89 -8.82 -23.09 5.46
N ALA A 90 -9.00 -22.10 4.58
CA ALA A 90 -9.88 -22.22 3.41
C ALA A 90 -9.16 -22.66 2.12
N TYR A 91 -7.94 -22.18 1.88
CA TYR A 91 -7.22 -22.34 0.61
C TYR A 91 -5.77 -22.83 0.79
N GLY A 92 -5.24 -22.79 2.01
CA GLY A 92 -3.91 -23.27 2.35
C GLY A 92 -2.81 -22.21 2.29
N LEU A 93 -1.59 -22.61 2.66
CA LEU A 93 -0.45 -21.69 2.84
C LEU A 93 0.01 -20.99 1.55
N ALA A 94 -0.05 -21.68 0.41
CA ALA A 94 0.37 -21.10 -0.86
C ALA A 94 -0.53 -19.95 -1.30
N SER A 95 -1.85 -20.06 -1.05
CA SER A 95 -2.79 -18.97 -1.33
C SER A 95 -2.58 -17.79 -0.39
N TRP A 96 -2.34 -18.06 0.90
CA TRP A 96 -2.03 -17.02 1.87
C TRP A 96 -0.77 -16.20 1.52
N GLU A 97 0.31 -16.86 1.12
CA GLU A 97 1.56 -16.19 0.72
C GLU A 97 1.33 -15.32 -0.51
N PHE A 98 0.69 -15.88 -1.54
CA PHE A 98 0.35 -15.14 -2.75
C PHE A 98 -0.54 -13.92 -2.46
N ASP A 99 -1.58 -14.08 -1.64
CA ASP A 99 -2.51 -12.99 -1.32
C ASP A 99 -1.88 -11.91 -0.45
N THR A 100 -0.95 -12.29 0.43
CA THR A 100 -0.14 -11.35 1.22
C THR A 100 0.81 -10.55 0.33
N ASP A 101 1.52 -11.20 -0.59
CA ASP A 101 2.45 -10.54 -1.51
C ASP A 101 1.72 -9.59 -2.48
N MET A 102 0.59 -10.05 -3.05
CA MET A 102 -0.25 -9.20 -3.91
C MET A 102 -0.82 -8.02 -3.11
N GLY A 103 -1.27 -8.25 -1.87
CA GLY A 103 -1.74 -7.20 -0.97
C GLY A 103 -0.67 -6.14 -0.67
N ALA A 104 0.58 -6.56 -0.44
CA ALA A 104 1.68 -5.63 -0.23
C ALA A 104 1.96 -4.75 -1.47
N ILE A 105 1.91 -5.33 -2.67
CA ILE A 105 2.05 -4.57 -3.93
C ILE A 105 0.89 -3.57 -4.09
N GLU A 106 -0.34 -3.97 -3.80
CA GLU A 106 -1.50 -3.08 -3.85
C GLU A 106 -1.38 -1.93 -2.83
N ALA A 107 -0.91 -2.21 -1.62
CA ALA A 107 -0.64 -1.18 -0.61
C ALA A 107 0.46 -0.20 -1.06
N ALA A 108 1.47 -0.70 -1.78
CA ALA A 108 2.53 0.12 -2.38
C ALA A 108 1.96 1.11 -3.40
N LEU A 109 1.13 0.60 -4.33
CA LEU A 109 0.48 1.40 -5.36
C LEU A 109 -0.48 2.42 -4.74
N PHE A 110 -1.27 2.00 -3.75
CA PHE A 110 -2.14 2.87 -2.99
C PHE A 110 -1.36 4.02 -2.35
N ALA A 111 -0.25 3.76 -1.65
CA ALA A 111 0.52 4.81 -1.00
C ALA A 111 1.12 5.84 -1.98
N ILE A 112 1.51 5.39 -3.17
CA ILE A 112 1.95 6.29 -4.26
C ILE A 112 0.79 7.18 -4.71
N VAL A 113 -0.39 6.59 -4.95
CA VAL A 113 -1.59 7.35 -5.36
C VAL A 113 -2.02 8.32 -4.26
N TYR A 114 -2.03 7.87 -3.01
CA TYR A 114 -2.35 8.67 -1.83
C TYR A 114 -1.47 9.91 -1.75
N ARG A 115 -0.14 9.80 -2.01
CA ARG A 115 0.76 10.97 -2.07
C ARG A 115 0.39 11.98 -3.14
N TYR A 116 -0.15 11.56 -4.28
CA TYR A 116 -0.57 12.47 -5.35
C TYR A 116 -1.92 13.13 -5.07
N CYS A 117 -2.80 12.44 -4.35
CA CYS A 117 -4.10 12.94 -3.92
C CYS A 117 -3.99 13.92 -2.74
N VAL A 118 -3.18 13.58 -1.73
CA VAL A 118 -2.99 14.39 -0.52
C VAL A 118 -1.84 15.39 -0.70
N ARG A 119 -2.16 16.61 -1.13
CA ARG A 119 -1.17 17.64 -1.48
C ARG A 119 -0.92 18.63 -0.34
N LYS A 120 0.25 19.29 -0.35
CA LYS A 120 0.68 20.22 0.73
C LYS A 120 -0.30 21.35 1.08
N LYS A 121 -1.12 21.83 0.14
CA LYS A 121 -2.06 22.95 0.37
C LYS A 121 -3.53 22.55 0.35
N ASP A 122 -3.84 21.26 0.26
CA ASP A 122 -5.23 20.77 0.25
C ASP A 122 -5.47 19.93 1.52
N ASN A 123 -6.16 20.52 2.49
CA ASN A 123 -6.48 19.90 3.78
C ASN A 123 -7.95 19.44 3.80
N ASN A 124 -8.41 18.80 2.74
CA ASN A 124 -9.75 18.25 2.67
C ASN A 124 -9.78 16.78 3.13
N ASP A 125 -10.12 16.57 4.40
CA ASP A 125 -10.20 15.23 5.01
C ASP A 125 -11.18 14.30 4.27
N MET A 126 -12.22 14.84 3.64
CA MET A 126 -13.19 14.07 2.86
C MET A 126 -12.57 13.49 1.58
N LEU A 127 -11.61 14.20 0.97
CA LEU A 127 -10.90 13.71 -0.21
C LEU A 127 -9.98 12.54 0.17
N ASN A 128 -9.29 12.64 1.30
CA ASN A 128 -8.37 11.60 1.80
C ASN A 128 -9.13 10.31 2.12
N MET A 129 -10.24 10.42 2.84
CA MET A 129 -11.10 9.26 3.15
C MET A 129 -11.75 8.68 1.90
N GLY A 130 -12.09 9.51 0.90
CA GLY A 130 -12.62 9.06 -0.39
C GLY A 130 -11.63 8.17 -1.14
N VAL A 131 -10.34 8.52 -1.16
CA VAL A 131 -9.29 7.72 -1.82
C VAL A 131 -9.12 6.37 -1.13
N ILE A 132 -9.08 6.34 0.21
CA ILE A 132 -9.02 5.08 0.98
C ILE A 132 -10.25 4.22 0.67
N GLY A 133 -11.45 4.80 0.74
CA GLY A 133 -12.70 4.10 0.49
C GLY A 133 -12.78 3.49 -0.91
N ALA A 134 -12.32 4.22 -1.94
CA ALA A 134 -12.31 3.71 -3.32
C ALA A 134 -11.45 2.45 -3.46
N PHE A 135 -10.23 2.46 -2.91
CA PHE A 135 -9.34 1.29 -2.98
C PHE A 135 -9.89 0.10 -2.19
N VAL A 136 -10.44 0.36 -0.99
CA VAL A 136 -11.10 -0.67 -0.18
C VAL A 136 -12.24 -1.33 -0.95
N VAL A 137 -13.16 -0.55 -1.52
CA VAL A 137 -14.32 -1.09 -2.24
C VAL A 137 -13.88 -1.88 -3.47
N VAL A 138 -12.94 -1.36 -4.27
CA VAL A 138 -12.47 -2.04 -5.48
C VAL A 138 -11.77 -3.36 -5.17
N ARG A 139 -10.89 -3.41 -4.17
CA ARG A 139 -10.22 -4.65 -3.74
C ARG A 139 -11.21 -5.65 -3.16
N THR A 140 -12.15 -5.18 -2.35
CA THR A 140 -13.16 -6.05 -1.73
C THR A 140 -14.02 -6.73 -2.78
N LEU A 141 -14.51 -5.97 -3.76
CA LEU A 141 -15.36 -6.49 -4.83
C LEU A 141 -14.60 -7.41 -5.79
N SER A 142 -13.31 -7.15 -6.05
CA SER A 142 -12.51 -8.00 -6.94
C SER A 142 -12.17 -9.37 -6.34
N ARG A 143 -12.20 -9.51 -5.01
CA ARG A 143 -11.92 -10.76 -4.29
C ARG A 143 -13.15 -11.64 -4.04
N VAL A 144 -14.36 -11.15 -4.29
CA VAL A 144 -15.58 -11.97 -4.15
C VAL A 144 -15.58 -13.07 -5.20
N ARG A 145 -15.60 -14.33 -4.76
CA ARG A 145 -15.74 -15.49 -5.65
C ARG A 145 -17.19 -15.94 -5.71
N VAL A 146 -17.74 -15.97 -6.92
CA VAL A 146 -19.09 -16.49 -7.17
C VAL A 146 -19.07 -18.01 -7.01
N PRO A 147 -19.91 -18.59 -6.15
CA PRO A 147 -19.93 -20.02 -5.93
C PRO A 147 -20.59 -20.78 -7.09
N GLY A 148 -20.18 -22.03 -7.29
CA GLY A 148 -20.58 -22.83 -8.46
C GLY A 148 -22.05 -23.27 -8.51
N TYR A 149 -22.84 -22.99 -7.47
CA TYR A 149 -24.29 -23.23 -7.47
C TYR A 149 -25.11 -22.06 -8.05
N CYS A 150 -24.48 -20.91 -8.32
CA CYS A 150 -25.17 -19.79 -8.94
C CYS A 150 -25.44 -20.06 -10.43
N THR A 151 -26.62 -19.68 -10.91
CA THR A 151 -26.92 -19.70 -12.35
C THR A 151 -26.40 -18.44 -13.02
N ALA A 152 -25.87 -18.56 -14.23
CA ALA A 152 -25.49 -17.40 -15.04
C ALA A 152 -26.67 -16.96 -15.93
N ALA A 153 -27.03 -15.67 -15.87
CA ALA A 153 -28.02 -14.96 -16.71
C ALA A 153 -29.50 -15.40 -16.58
N PRO A 154 -30.29 -14.81 -15.66
CA PRO A 154 -29.89 -13.84 -14.63
C PRO A 154 -29.00 -14.48 -13.55
N LEU A 155 -28.13 -13.67 -12.93
CA LEU A 155 -27.31 -14.16 -11.81
C LEU A 155 -28.25 -14.41 -10.62
N ASP A 156 -28.43 -15.67 -10.28
CA ASP A 156 -29.21 -16.10 -9.12
C ASP A 156 -28.38 -17.07 -8.29
N CYS A 157 -28.07 -16.63 -7.08
CA CYS A 157 -27.29 -17.32 -6.07
C CYS A 157 -28.16 -17.73 -4.85
N GLY A 158 -29.46 -17.41 -4.86
CA GLY A 158 -30.38 -17.66 -3.75
C GLY A 158 -30.55 -16.50 -2.76
N ASP A 159 -31.20 -16.79 -1.64
CA ASP A 159 -31.44 -15.82 -0.55
C ASP A 159 -30.12 -15.28 0.05
N PRO A 160 -30.06 -14.02 0.53
CA PRO A 160 -31.17 -13.12 0.87
C PRO A 160 -31.61 -12.10 -0.20
N ILE A 161 -30.79 -11.81 -1.23
CA ILE A 161 -31.13 -10.78 -2.25
C ILE A 161 -31.10 -11.31 -3.70
N GLY A 162 -31.04 -12.63 -3.90
CA GLY A 162 -30.93 -13.29 -5.20
C GLY A 162 -29.53 -13.16 -5.79
N TYR A 163 -28.97 -11.95 -5.81
CA TYR A 163 -27.64 -11.68 -6.38
C TYR A 163 -26.48 -12.00 -5.44
N PHE A 164 -26.63 -11.75 -4.14
CA PHE A 164 -25.66 -12.11 -3.11
C PHE A 164 -26.29 -13.11 -2.15
N ASP A 165 -25.66 -14.27 -2.04
CA ASP A 165 -25.93 -15.26 -0.99
C ASP A 165 -25.17 -14.90 0.31
N TRP A 166 -25.58 -15.50 1.43
CA TRP A 166 -24.89 -15.40 2.72
C TRP A 166 -23.38 -15.69 2.64
N ASN A 167 -22.95 -16.66 1.83
CA ASN A 167 -21.53 -16.93 1.65
C ASN A 167 -20.80 -15.75 0.98
N MET A 168 -21.41 -15.13 -0.02
CA MET A 168 -20.85 -13.97 -0.71
C MET A 168 -20.82 -12.73 0.20
N ILE A 169 -21.84 -12.53 1.04
CA ILE A 169 -21.87 -11.45 2.03
C ILE A 169 -20.77 -11.63 3.08
N GLN A 170 -20.55 -12.88 3.53
CA GLN A 170 -19.47 -13.19 4.46
C GLN A 170 -18.10 -12.94 3.83
N GLN A 171 -17.87 -13.39 2.59
CA GLN A 171 -16.65 -13.09 1.84
C GLN A 171 -16.45 -11.58 1.66
N LEU A 172 -17.50 -10.85 1.30
CA LEU A 172 -17.47 -9.39 1.15
C LEU A 172 -17.06 -8.71 2.46
N THR A 173 -17.60 -9.17 3.58
CA THR A 173 -17.30 -8.59 4.90
C THR A 173 -15.87 -8.88 5.33
N LEU A 174 -15.40 -10.13 5.20
CA LEU A 174 -14.05 -10.53 5.58
C LEU A 174 -12.99 -9.86 4.70
N ASN A 175 -13.16 -9.92 3.38
CA ASN A 175 -12.27 -9.25 2.42
C ASN A 175 -12.33 -7.73 2.58
N GLY A 176 -13.49 -7.19 3.00
CA GLY A 176 -13.68 -5.78 3.29
C GLY A 176 -12.86 -5.32 4.50
N LEU A 177 -12.96 -6.06 5.61
CA LEU A 177 -12.18 -5.77 6.81
C LEU A 177 -10.66 -5.87 6.55
N GLU A 178 -10.24 -6.89 5.80
CA GLU A 178 -8.85 -7.02 5.36
C GLU A 178 -8.41 -5.81 4.52
N SER A 179 -9.22 -5.40 3.55
CA SER A 179 -8.91 -4.25 2.69
C SER A 179 -8.84 -2.94 3.48
N VAL A 180 -9.72 -2.75 4.47
CA VAL A 180 -9.67 -1.61 5.40
C VAL A 180 -8.39 -1.64 6.24
N ALA A 181 -8.01 -2.80 6.77
CA ALA A 181 -6.77 -2.94 7.52
C ALA A 181 -5.55 -2.60 6.64
N LEU A 182 -5.52 -3.12 5.41
CA LEU A 182 -4.44 -2.93 4.45
C LEU A 182 -4.27 -1.46 4.04
N PHE A 183 -5.31 -0.84 3.48
CA PHE A 183 -5.23 0.53 2.97
C PHE A 183 -5.30 1.56 4.10
N GLY A 184 -6.04 1.29 5.16
CA GLY A 184 -6.11 2.15 6.34
C GLY A 184 -4.79 2.23 7.09
N ALA A 185 -4.10 1.09 7.28
CA ALA A 185 -2.77 1.09 7.90
C ALA A 185 -1.72 1.77 7.02
N ALA A 186 -1.76 1.53 5.70
CA ALA A 186 -0.89 2.23 4.76
C ALA A 186 -1.12 3.75 4.81
N ALA A 187 -2.36 4.22 4.82
CA ALA A 187 -2.68 5.64 4.95
C ALA A 187 -2.20 6.22 6.29
N ALA A 188 -2.45 5.53 7.40
CA ALA A 188 -1.98 5.97 8.72
C ALA A 188 -0.45 6.07 8.79
N ALA A 189 0.28 5.09 8.23
CA ALA A 189 1.73 5.13 8.17
C ALA A 189 2.25 6.29 7.31
N MET A 190 1.55 6.60 6.22
CA MET A 190 1.86 7.73 5.36
C MET A 190 1.67 9.08 6.08
N GLU A 191 0.58 9.26 6.82
CA GLU A 191 0.37 10.48 7.63
C GLU A 191 1.46 10.64 8.69
N VAL A 192 1.82 9.57 9.41
CA VAL A 192 2.94 9.58 10.37
C VAL A 192 4.26 9.95 9.69
N ALA A 193 4.50 9.45 8.48
CA ALA A 193 5.70 9.78 7.71
C ALA A 193 5.72 11.25 7.22
N TYR A 194 4.55 11.82 6.92
CA TYR A 194 4.42 13.25 6.60
C TYR A 194 4.67 14.12 7.82
N ASP A 195 4.10 13.78 8.97
CA ASP A 195 4.28 14.53 10.23
C ASP A 195 5.75 14.55 10.67
N ARG A 196 6.44 13.40 10.54
CA ARG A 196 7.87 13.26 10.85
C ARG A 196 8.79 13.83 9.77
N LYS A 197 8.25 14.36 8.67
CA LYS A 197 8.99 14.87 7.51
C LYS A 197 9.95 13.83 6.91
N TRP A 198 9.63 12.54 7.03
CA TRP A 198 10.38 11.46 6.38
C TRP A 198 10.13 11.44 4.88
N ILE A 199 8.94 11.89 4.47
CA ILE A 199 8.49 12.00 3.09
C ILE A 199 7.84 13.37 2.88
N GLY A 200 8.17 14.04 1.78
CA GLY A 200 7.48 15.27 1.38
C GLY A 200 6.10 14.98 0.77
N LYS A 201 5.08 15.71 1.21
CA LYS A 201 3.82 15.84 0.45
C LYS A 201 4.11 16.45 -0.93
N PHE A 202 3.39 16.01 -1.95
CA PHE A 202 3.64 16.47 -3.32
C PHE A 202 3.33 17.97 -3.45
N PRO A 203 4.18 18.75 -4.16
CA PRO A 203 3.90 20.16 -4.43
C PRO A 203 2.72 20.33 -5.39
N ASN A 204 2.03 21.46 -5.26
CA ASN A 204 0.94 21.84 -6.15
C ASN A 204 1.46 22.32 -7.51
#